data_AF-A0A2I0JV55-F1
#
_entry.id   AF-A0A2I0JV55-F1
#
_cell.length_a   1.000
_cell.length_b   1.000
_cell.length_c   1.000
_cell.angle_alpha   90.00
_cell.angle_beta   90.00
_cell.angle_gamma   90.00
#
_symmetry.space_group_name_H-M   'P 1'
#
loop_
_entity.id
_entity.type
_entity.pdbx_description
1 polymer ?
#
loop_
_entity_poly.entity_id
_entity_poly.type
_entity_poly.pdbx_seq_one_letter_code
_entity_poly.pdbx_strand_id
1 'polypeptide(L)'
;MSREEFDFILAALEFIATYGQRFLPLYDFNLKTGSWAFKKKSLVELVGKDRNCSFRVLPFAEAIRETDIGEDHSDGSYGRNSRTKSTINGYSSYLGCAKHVASLLPKFPAPRRLREDIEPNLLAFRI
;
A
#
# COMPACT_ATOMS: atom_id res chain seq x y z
N MET A 1 -18.06 -12.81 2.71
CA MET A 1 -16.60 -12.89 2.53
C MET A 1 -16.27 -14.30 2.08
N SER A 2 -15.57 -14.45 0.96
CA SER A 2 -15.09 -15.75 0.48
C SER A 2 -13.87 -16.20 1.28
N ARG A 3 -13.52 -17.49 1.19
CA ARG A 3 -12.33 -18.02 1.87
C ARG A 3 -11.06 -17.35 1.36
N GLU A 4 -10.98 -17.11 0.06
CA GLU A 4 -9.83 -16.49 -0.60
C GLU A 4 -9.65 -15.03 -0.18
N GLU A 5 -10.75 -14.28 0.00
CA GLU A 5 -10.73 -12.92 0.55
C GLU A 5 -10.20 -12.92 1.98
N PHE A 6 -10.67 -13.84 2.81
CA PHE A 6 -10.22 -13.98 4.20
C PHE A 6 -8.73 -14.35 4.29
N ASP A 7 -8.30 -15.34 3.50
CA ASP A 7 -6.89 -15.76 3.42
C ASP A 7 -5.99 -14.61 2.94
N PHE A 8 -6.46 -13.80 1.98
CA PHE A 8 -5.75 -12.61 1.54
C PHE A 8 -5.62 -11.55 2.64
N ILE A 9 -6.69 -11.28 3.39
CA ILE A 9 -6.67 -10.31 4.50
C ILE A 9 -5.66 -10.76 5.57
N LEU A 10 -5.66 -12.04 5.94
CA LEU A 10 -4.68 -12.60 6.88
C LEU A 10 -3.24 -12.43 6.36
N ALA A 11 -2.99 -12.80 5.11
CA ALA A 11 -1.67 -12.65 4.51
C ALA A 11 -1.22 -11.18 4.40
N ALA A 12 -2.15 -10.25 4.16
CA ALA A 12 -1.88 -8.81 4.16
C ALA A 12 -1.54 -8.29 5.57
N LEU A 13 -2.23 -8.77 6.59
CA LEU A 13 -1.94 -8.42 7.99
C LEU A 13 -0.56 -8.91 8.42
N GLU A 14 -0.23 -10.17 8.10
CA GLU A 14 1.11 -10.74 8.32
C GLU A 14 2.19 -9.94 7.59
N PHE A 15 1.90 -9.51 6.36
CA PHE A 15 2.80 -8.66 5.58
C PHE A 15 3.04 -7.31 6.27
N ILE A 16 2.00 -6.63 6.75
CA ILE A 16 2.13 -5.34 7.45
C ILE A 16 2.91 -5.52 8.75
N ALA A 17 2.62 -6.56 9.53
CA ALA A 17 3.34 -6.85 10.77
C ALA A 17 4.83 -7.11 10.53
N THR A 18 5.17 -7.76 9.41
CA THR A 18 6.56 -8.13 9.08
C THR A 18 7.32 -6.98 8.41
N TYR A 19 6.69 -6.27 7.48
CA TYR A 19 7.35 -5.34 6.55
C TYR A 19 6.84 -3.90 6.61
N GLY A 20 5.71 -3.63 7.27
CA GLY A 20 5.02 -2.33 7.20
C GLY A 20 5.89 -1.14 7.58
N GLN A 21 6.72 -1.28 8.61
CA GLN A 21 7.68 -0.24 9.03
C GLN A 21 8.63 0.23 7.92
N ARG A 22 8.97 -0.66 6.97
CA ARG A 22 9.88 -0.35 5.86
C ARG A 22 9.28 0.66 4.88
N PHE A 23 7.95 0.73 4.82
CA PHE A 23 7.22 1.62 3.90
C PHE A 23 7.09 3.04 4.44
N LEU A 24 7.29 3.27 5.75
CA LEU A 24 7.14 4.59 6.35
C LEU A 24 7.93 5.67 5.59
N PRO A 25 9.22 5.50 5.20
CA PRO A 25 9.99 6.46 4.39
C PRO A 25 9.33 6.94 3.10
N LEU A 26 8.43 6.14 2.52
CA LEU A 26 7.69 6.49 1.30
C LEU A 26 6.53 7.45 1.57
N TYR A 27 6.27 7.81 2.83
CA TYR A 27 5.23 8.75 3.22
C TYR A 27 5.81 9.92 4.02
N ASP A 28 5.26 11.10 3.75
CA ASP A 28 5.32 12.25 4.64
C ASP A 28 4.15 12.20 5.61
N PHE A 29 4.46 12.18 6.90
CA PHE A 29 3.46 12.28 7.96
C PHE A 29 3.56 13.65 8.62
N ASN A 30 2.46 14.40 8.59
CA ASN A 30 2.34 15.64 9.33
C ASN A 30 1.75 15.36 10.70
N LEU A 31 2.61 15.39 11.72
CA LEU A 31 2.22 15.16 13.11
C LEU A 31 1.21 16.18 13.66
N LYS A 32 1.14 17.41 13.12
CA LYS A 32 0.19 18.43 13.59
C LYS A 32 -1.23 18.18 13.10
N THR A 33 -1.37 17.77 11.84
CA THR A 33 -2.68 17.56 11.20
C THR A 33 -3.10 16.08 11.16
N GLY A 34 -2.16 15.17 11.43
CA GLY A 34 -2.34 13.73 11.22
C GLY A 34 -2.36 13.33 9.74
N SER A 35 -2.08 14.23 8.80
CA SER A 35 -2.19 13.94 7.37
C SER A 35 -1.00 13.13 6.85
N TRP A 36 -1.28 12.12 6.03
CA TRP A 36 -0.29 11.33 5.32
C TRP A 36 -0.27 11.71 3.84
N ALA A 37 0.92 11.89 3.27
CA ALA A 37 1.11 12.14 1.85
C ALA A 37 2.11 11.14 1.28
N PHE A 38 1.75 10.50 0.16
CA PHE A 38 2.60 9.50 -0.48
C PHE A 38 3.63 10.13 -1.42
N LYS A 39 4.91 9.76 -1.25
CA LYS A 39 6.02 10.23 -2.08
C LYS A 39 6.20 9.37 -3.33
N LYS A 40 5.38 9.64 -4.35
CA LYS A 40 5.46 8.93 -5.64
C LYS A 40 6.87 8.94 -6.24
N LYS A 41 7.59 10.07 -6.16
CA LYS A 41 8.96 10.21 -6.68
C LYS A 41 9.94 9.24 -6.00
N SER A 42 9.89 9.14 -4.67
CA SER A 42 10.76 8.24 -3.90
C SER A 42 10.51 6.77 -4.22
N LEU A 43 9.25 6.37 -4.47
CA LEU A 43 8.96 5.02 -4.92
C LEU A 43 9.52 4.76 -6.34
N VAL A 44 9.36 5.71 -7.25
CA VAL A 44 9.89 5.60 -8.63
C VAL A 44 11.42 5.51 -8.64
N GLU A 45 12.10 6.28 -7.80
CA GLU A 45 13.56 6.18 -7.63
C GLU A 45 13.99 4.82 -7.06
N LEU A 46 13.26 4.30 -6.07
CA LEU A 46 13.56 3.02 -5.42
C LEU A 46 13.36 1.81 -6.35
N VAL A 47 12.24 1.77 -7.07
CA VAL A 47 11.93 0.68 -8.01
C VAL A 47 12.72 0.85 -9.31
N GLY A 48 13.30 2.02 -9.55
CA GLY A 48 13.99 2.34 -10.80
C GLY A 48 13.08 2.16 -12.02
N LYS A 49 13.68 1.87 -13.18
CA LYS A 49 12.97 1.54 -14.42
C LYS A 49 12.55 0.06 -14.46
N ASP A 50 12.41 -0.63 -13.33
CA ASP A 50 11.90 -2.00 -13.32
C ASP A 50 10.40 -2.01 -13.64
N ARG A 51 10.12 -2.37 -14.90
CA ARG A 51 8.78 -2.35 -15.51
C ARG A 51 7.85 -3.42 -14.93
N ASN A 52 8.37 -4.42 -14.21
CA ASN A 52 7.57 -5.56 -13.76
C ASN A 52 6.64 -5.22 -12.58
N CYS A 53 7.09 -4.40 -11.61
CA CYS A 53 6.26 -3.95 -10.50
C CYS A 53 5.64 -2.56 -10.74
N SER A 54 6.33 -1.72 -11.52
CA SER A 54 5.84 -0.40 -11.97
C SER A 54 4.46 -0.46 -12.63
N PHE A 55 4.17 -1.50 -13.42
CA PHE A 55 2.93 -1.59 -14.19
C PHE A 55 1.65 -1.75 -13.35
N ARG A 56 1.72 -2.17 -12.07
CA ARG A 56 0.52 -2.39 -11.23
C ARG A 56 0.45 -1.57 -9.94
N VAL A 57 1.57 -1.03 -9.44
CA VAL A 57 1.55 -0.10 -8.30
C VAL A 57 1.12 1.31 -8.72
N LEU A 58 1.47 1.73 -9.94
CA LEU A 58 1.13 3.06 -10.45
C LEU A 58 -0.37 3.24 -10.76
N PRO A 59 -1.08 2.28 -11.39
CA PRO A 59 -2.53 2.37 -11.58
C PRO A 59 -3.31 2.37 -10.26
N PHE A 60 -2.77 1.79 -9.18
CA PHE A 60 -3.46 1.81 -7.87
C PHE A 60 -3.44 3.19 -7.22
N ALA A 61 -2.32 3.93 -7.34
CA ALA A 61 -2.27 5.33 -6.91
C ALA A 61 -3.23 6.24 -7.71
N GLU A 62 -3.62 5.80 -8.91
CA GLU A 62 -4.59 6.45 -9.77
C GLU A 62 -6.03 6.03 -9.42
N ALA A 63 -6.26 4.73 -9.17
CA ALA A 63 -7.56 4.18 -8.75
C ALA A 63 -8.05 4.69 -7.38
N ILE A 64 -7.14 4.98 -6.43
CA ILE A 64 -7.50 5.65 -5.16
C ILE A 64 -8.09 7.05 -5.40
N ARG A 65 -7.80 7.68 -6.55
CA ARG A 65 -8.40 8.96 -6.94
C ARG A 65 -9.78 8.82 -7.60
N GLU A 66 -10.16 7.62 -8.05
CA GLU A 66 -11.40 7.36 -8.79
C GLU A 66 -12.54 6.79 -7.91
N THR A 67 -12.30 6.44 -6.65
CA THR A 67 -13.36 5.92 -5.76
C THR A 67 -14.29 6.98 -5.17
N ASP A 68 -14.12 8.26 -5.53
CA ASP A 68 -15.21 9.23 -5.48
C ASP A 68 -15.94 9.16 -6.83
N ILE A 69 -17.02 8.38 -6.91
CA ILE A 69 -18.23 8.51 -7.77
C ILE A 69 -18.83 7.12 -8.04
N GLY A 70 -20.03 6.91 -7.48
CA GLY A 70 -21.14 6.20 -8.12
C GLY A 70 -21.13 4.66 -8.13
N GLU A 71 -22.04 4.08 -7.35
CA GLU A 71 -22.68 2.80 -7.72
C GLU A 71 -23.24 2.90 -9.14
N ASP A 72 -22.91 1.94 -10.00
CA ASP A 72 -23.67 1.73 -11.23
C ASP A 72 -24.17 0.28 -11.30
N HIS A 73 -25.49 0.18 -11.42
CA HIS A 73 -26.25 -1.05 -11.56
C HIS A 73 -26.19 -1.50 -13.03
N SER A 74 -25.72 -2.72 -13.30
CA SER A 74 -26.16 -3.44 -14.50
C SER A 74 -26.16 -4.96 -14.32
N ASP A 75 -27.33 -5.51 -14.58
CA ASP A 75 -27.72 -6.92 -14.63
C ASP A 75 -27.09 -7.65 -15.83
N GLY A 76 -26.86 -8.96 -15.72
CA GLY A 76 -26.25 -9.75 -16.80
C GLY A 76 -25.58 -11.04 -16.31
N SER A 77 -26.38 -12.04 -16.00
CA SER A 77 -25.98 -13.42 -15.72
C SER A 77 -25.25 -14.07 -16.90
N TYR A 78 -23.91 -14.16 -16.87
CA TYR A 78 -23.03 -15.28 -17.29
C TYR A 78 -21.58 -14.93 -16.87
N GLY A 79 -20.97 -15.65 -15.91
CA GLY A 79 -19.52 -15.45 -15.61
C GLY A 79 -19.09 -15.31 -14.14
N ARG A 80 -19.74 -16.01 -13.20
CA ARG A 80 -19.35 -15.98 -11.77
C ARG A 80 -17.94 -16.53 -11.52
N ASN A 81 -17.43 -17.40 -12.41
CA ASN A 81 -16.07 -17.98 -12.31
C ASN A 81 -14.95 -17.11 -12.92
N SER A 82 -15.25 -16.13 -13.79
CA SER A 82 -14.20 -15.27 -14.38
C SER A 82 -13.87 -14.08 -13.48
N ARG A 83 -14.88 -13.47 -12.84
CA ARG A 83 -14.70 -12.38 -11.87
C ARG A 83 -13.96 -12.83 -10.61
N THR A 84 -14.24 -14.03 -10.11
CA THR A 84 -13.56 -14.63 -8.95
C THR A 84 -12.11 -15.01 -9.26
N LYS A 85 -11.81 -15.58 -10.43
CA LYS A 85 -10.42 -15.78 -10.88
C LYS A 85 -9.66 -14.47 -11.06
N SER A 86 -10.31 -13.44 -11.62
CA SER A 86 -9.72 -12.11 -11.83
C SER A 86 -9.34 -11.44 -10.51
N THR A 87 -10.21 -11.51 -9.49
CA THR A 87 -9.98 -10.95 -8.15
C THR A 87 -8.90 -11.72 -7.37
N ILE A 88 -8.91 -13.06 -7.42
CA ILE A 88 -7.88 -13.92 -6.80
C ILE A 88 -6.49 -13.68 -7.43
N ASN A 89 -6.44 -13.52 -8.76
CA ASN A 89 -5.21 -13.14 -9.47
C ASN A 89 -4.74 -11.72 -9.06
N GLY A 90 -5.69 -10.82 -8.80
CA GLY A 90 -5.41 -9.50 -8.23
C GLY A 90 -4.72 -9.56 -6.87
N TYR A 91 -5.30 -10.29 -5.91
CA TYR A 91 -4.75 -10.45 -4.55
C TYR A 91 -3.32 -10.96 -4.52
N SER A 92 -3.05 -12.03 -5.28
CA SER A 92 -1.70 -12.59 -5.39
C SER A 92 -0.72 -11.58 -5.99
N SER A 93 -1.15 -10.82 -7.00
CA SER A 93 -0.35 -9.79 -7.63
C SER A 93 -0.02 -8.63 -6.68
N TYR A 94 -0.98 -8.18 -5.86
CA TYR A 94 -0.75 -7.12 -4.88
C TYR A 94 0.29 -7.53 -3.84
N LEU A 95 0.10 -8.70 -3.22
CA LEU A 95 1.00 -9.16 -2.17
C LEU A 95 2.41 -9.44 -2.72
N GLY A 96 2.52 -10.02 -3.92
CA GLY A 96 3.79 -10.24 -4.58
C GLY A 96 4.54 -8.93 -4.86
N CYS A 97 3.82 -7.91 -5.34
CA CYS A 97 4.41 -6.61 -5.61
C CYS A 97 4.83 -5.88 -4.33
N ALA A 98 4.01 -5.93 -3.29
CA ALA A 98 4.33 -5.37 -1.99
C ALA A 98 5.57 -6.04 -1.36
N LYS A 99 5.69 -7.38 -1.47
CA LYS A 99 6.89 -8.12 -1.05
C LYS A 99 8.13 -7.72 -1.85
N HIS A 100 7.99 -7.50 -3.16
CA HIS A 100 9.09 -7.00 -3.99
C HIS A 100 9.57 -5.61 -3.53
N VAL A 101 8.66 -4.64 -3.35
CA VAL A 101 9.03 -3.32 -2.84
C VAL A 101 9.65 -3.42 -1.43
N ALA A 102 9.10 -4.26 -0.55
CA ALA A 102 9.65 -4.49 0.79
C ALA A 102 11.09 -5.03 0.78
N SER A 103 11.45 -5.81 -0.25
CA SER A 103 12.79 -6.37 -0.43
C SER A 103 13.83 -5.33 -0.86
N LEU A 104 13.39 -4.27 -1.56
CA LEU A 104 14.23 -3.14 -1.96
C LEU A 104 14.46 -2.14 -0.81
N LEU A 105 13.55 -2.11 0.16
CA LEU A 105 13.62 -1.21 1.29
C LEU A 105 14.54 -1.74 2.40
N PRO A 106 15.29 -0.86 3.09
CA PRO A 106 16.09 -1.26 4.23
C PRO A 106 15.20 -1.87 5.32
N LYS A 107 15.76 -2.82 6.09
CA LYS A 107 15.03 -3.51 7.16
C LYS A 107 14.46 -2.56 8.20
N PHE A 108 15.23 -1.54 8.54
CA PHE A 108 14.82 -0.46 9.42
C PHE A 108 14.99 0.88 8.69
N PRO A 109 13.99 1.76 8.74
CA PRO A 109 14.13 3.09 8.18
C PRO A 109 15.21 3.88 8.93
N ALA A 110 15.81 4.86 8.26
CA ALA A 110 16.70 5.79 8.94
C ALA A 110 15.93 6.55 10.04
N PRO A 111 16.57 6.83 11.19
CA PRO A 111 15.95 7.61 12.26
C PRO A 111 15.45 8.94 11.71
N ARG A 112 14.18 9.27 11.94
CA ARG A 112 13.63 10.56 11.54
C ARG A 112 13.88 11.57 12.62
N ARG A 113 14.43 12.72 12.25
CA ARG A 113 14.43 13.86 13.15
C ARG A 113 13.01 14.40 13.23
N LEU A 114 12.51 14.54 14.46
CA LEU A 114 11.34 15.35 14.72
C LEU A 114 11.62 16.77 14.22
N ARG A 115 10.61 17.38 13.59
CA ARG A 115 10.71 18.80 13.33
C ARG A 115 10.77 19.51 14.69
N GLU A 116 11.60 20.55 14.76
CA GLU A 116 11.95 21.27 16.00
C GLU A 116 10.74 21.92 16.69
N ASP A 117 9.62 22.04 15.96
CA ASP A 117 8.36 22.64 16.40
C ASP A 117 7.39 21.66 17.09
N ILE A 118 7.81 20.43 17.37
CA ILE A 118 7.00 19.41 18.04
C ILE A 118 7.70 18.99 19.34
N GLU A 119 7.04 19.20 20.48
CA GLU A 119 7.58 18.79 21.76
C GLU A 119 7.64 17.25 21.87
N PRO A 120 8.83 16.66 22.09
CA PRO A 120 9.00 15.20 22.16
C PRO A 120 8.14 14.53 23.26
N ASN A 121 7.84 15.26 24.34
CA ASN A 121 7.06 14.77 25.48
C ASN A 121 5.57 14.57 25.16
N LEU A 122 5.08 15.10 24.03
CA LEU A 122 3.70 14.88 23.57
C LEU A 122 3.53 13.56 22.81
N LEU A 123 4.64 12.86 22.50
CA LEU A 123 4.59 11.61 21.76
C LEU A 123 4.61 10.43 22.72
N ALA A 124 3.54 9.65 22.73
CA ALA A 124 3.46 8.41 23.50
C ALA A 124 4.32 7.26 22.92
N PHE A 125 5.04 7.50 21.83
CA PHE A 125 5.85 6.51 21.13
C PHE A 125 7.12 7.13 20.54
N ARG A 126 8.14 6.29 20.34
CA ARG A 126 9.45 6.69 19.81
C ARG A 126 9.41 6.77 18.28
N ILE A 127 10.01 7.82 17.72
CA ILE A 127 10.19 8.03 16.27
C ILE A 127 11.64 7.73 15.87
#